data_AF-A0AAU5TM17-F1
#
_entry.id   AF-A0AAU5TM17-F1
#
_cell.length_a   1.000
_cell.length_b   1.000
_cell.length_c   1.000
_cell.angle_alpha   90.00
_cell.angle_beta   90.00
_cell.angle_gamma   90.00
#
_symmetry.space_group_name_H-M   'P 1'
#
loop_
_entity.id
_entity.type
_entity.pdbx_description
1 polymer ?
#
loop_
_entity_poly.entity_id
_entity_poly.type
_entity_poly.pdbx_seq_one_letter_code
_entity_poly.pdbx_strand_id
1 'polypeptide(L)'
;MAAAEHDRSPVRAVDSLVTACGRKITVHGLRLSPAGRPIRRIALDVGRDQGGEPGVWAALTTDEARDLAHLLLAQADLTEPGTAPGSSVQPGAQV
;
A
#
# COMPACT_ATOMS: atom_id res chain seq x y z
N MET A 1 -38.79 3.39 -6.08
CA MET A 1 -38.66 2.00 -5.58
C MET A 1 -37.59 1.30 -6.41
N ALA A 2 -36.85 0.37 -5.78
CA ALA A 2 -35.62 -0.33 -6.22
C ALA A 2 -34.35 0.53 -6.09
N ALA A 3 -33.62 0.50 -4.97
CA ALA A 3 -32.77 -0.57 -4.42
C ALA A 3 -31.57 -0.88 -5.31
N ALA A 4 -30.43 -0.28 -4.97
CA ALA A 4 -29.12 -0.82 -5.29
C ALA A 4 -28.35 -0.89 -3.96
N GLU A 5 -28.58 -2.01 -3.29
CA GLU A 5 -27.89 -2.47 -2.11
C GLU A 5 -26.39 -2.31 -2.34
N HIS A 6 -25.74 -1.52 -1.47
CA HIS A 6 -24.29 -1.57 -1.35
C HIS A 6 -23.97 -2.86 -0.60
N ASP A 7 -23.87 -3.90 -1.42
CA ASP A 7 -23.30 -5.20 -1.15
C ASP A 7 -22.11 -5.05 -0.19
N ARG A 8 -22.22 -5.75 0.93
CA ARG A 8 -21.32 -5.65 2.07
C ARG A 8 -20.00 -6.31 1.69
N SER A 9 -19.09 -5.55 1.11
CA SER A 9 -17.75 -5.99 0.68
C SER A 9 -16.66 -5.57 1.69
N PRO A 10 -15.57 -6.34 1.78
CA PRO A 10 -15.05 -7.00 2.99
C PRO A 10 -14.42 -6.00 3.96
N VAL A 11 -14.20 -6.43 5.22
CA VAL A 11 -13.45 -5.71 6.27
C VAL A 11 -12.42 -4.77 5.64
N ARG A 12 -12.71 -3.46 5.61
CA ARG A 12 -11.80 -2.47 5.02
C ARG A 12 -10.48 -2.65 5.76
N ALA A 13 -9.48 -3.20 5.09
CA ALA A 13 -8.10 -2.95 5.47
C ALA A 13 -8.03 -1.42 5.57
N VAL A 14 -7.82 -0.90 6.78
CA VAL A 14 -7.76 0.54 7.00
C VAL A 14 -6.47 1.02 6.35
N ASP A 15 -6.49 1.27 5.05
CA ASP A 15 -5.38 1.80 4.26
C ASP A 15 -5.01 3.24 4.68
N SER A 16 -5.62 3.78 5.73
CA SER A 16 -5.40 5.12 6.21
C SER A 16 -5.38 5.20 7.74
N LEU A 17 -4.51 6.07 8.26
CA LEU A 17 -4.53 6.51 9.66
C LEU A 17 -4.77 8.03 9.71
N VAL A 18 -5.33 8.51 10.82
CA VAL A 18 -5.45 9.94 11.12
C VAL A 18 -4.60 10.22 12.34
N THR A 19 -3.65 11.15 12.20
CA THR A 19 -2.79 11.56 13.31
C THR A 19 -3.56 12.47 14.28
N ALA A 20 -3.06 12.61 15.50
CA ALA A 20 -3.60 13.50 16.52
C ALA A 20 -3.63 14.98 16.06
N CYS A 21 -2.74 15.37 15.14
CA CYS A 21 -2.76 16.70 14.52
C CYS A 21 -3.79 16.83 13.38
N GLY A 22 -4.65 15.82 13.16
CA GLY A 22 -5.73 15.83 12.19
C GLY A 22 -5.29 15.53 10.75
N ARG A 23 -4.04 15.14 10.54
CA ARG A 23 -3.52 14.79 9.22
C ARG A 23 -3.94 13.36 8.89
N LYS A 24 -4.63 13.18 7.77
CA LYS A 24 -4.91 11.85 7.23
C LYS A 24 -3.73 11.40 6.38
N ILE A 25 -3.16 10.25 6.71
CA ILE A 25 -2.13 9.57 5.93
C ILE A 25 -2.77 8.33 5.30
N THR A 26 -2.58 8.15 4.00
CA THR A 26 -3.13 7.02 3.26
C THR A 26 -2.02 6.25 2.55
N VAL A 27 -2.09 4.92 2.59
CA VAL A 27 -1.10 3.98 2.07
C VAL A 27 -1.74 3.15 0.98
N HIS A 28 -1.17 3.16 -0.22
CA HIS A 28 -1.72 2.42 -1.36
C HIS A 28 -0.65 1.67 -2.13
N GLY A 29 -0.99 0.50 -2.66
CA GLY A 29 -0.17 -0.20 -3.64
C GLY A 29 -0.32 0.41 -5.03
N LEU A 30 0.79 0.66 -5.70
CA LEU A 30 0.84 1.13 -7.08
C LEU A 30 1.59 0.10 -7.94
N ARG A 31 0.92 -0.37 -8.99
CA ARG A 31 1.55 -1.19 -10.04
C ARG A 31 1.80 -0.33 -11.26
N LEU A 32 3.07 -0.06 -11.52
CA LEU A 32 3.52 0.59 -12.74
C LEU A 32 3.91 -0.49 -13.73
N SER A 33 3.39 -0.41 -14.96
CA SER A 33 3.75 -1.31 -16.04
C SER A 33 4.62 -0.59 -17.09
N PRO A 34 5.89 -0.26 -16.79
CA PRO A 34 6.80 0.14 -17.85
C PRO A 34 7.12 -1.10 -18.72
N ALA A 35 7.32 -0.86 -20.02
CA ALA A 35 7.60 -1.91 -21.01
C ALA A 35 8.73 -2.83 -20.52
N GLY A 36 8.39 -4.07 -20.13
CA GLY A 36 9.34 -5.14 -19.83
C GLY A 36 9.46 -5.58 -18.37
N ARG A 37 9.15 -4.75 -17.35
CA ARG A 37 9.19 -5.19 -15.94
C ARG A 37 8.20 -4.41 -15.08
N PRO A 38 7.11 -5.03 -14.58
CA PRO A 38 6.19 -4.34 -13.69
C PRO A 38 6.90 -3.92 -12.40
N ILE A 39 6.87 -2.63 -12.10
CA ILE A 39 7.40 -2.07 -10.87
C ILE A 39 6.25 -1.97 -9.88
N ARG A 40 6.44 -2.59 -8.71
CA ARG A 40 5.56 -2.47 -7.56
C ARG A 40 6.08 -1.35 -6.66
N ARG A 41 5.20 -0.46 -6.22
CA ARG A 41 5.53 0.61 -5.28
C ARG A 41 4.45 0.72 -4.22
N ILE A 42 4.84 1.11 -3.02
CA ILE A 42 3.90 1.60 -2.01
C ILE A 42 3.93 3.12 -2.08
N ALA A 43 2.78 3.73 -2.32
CA ALA A 43 2.59 5.16 -2.34
C ALA A 43 2.04 5.61 -0.99
N LEU A 44 2.58 6.72 -0.48
CA LEU A 44 2.14 7.35 0.76
C LEU A 44 1.59 8.74 0.42
N ASP A 45 0.29 8.93 0.66
CA ASP A 45 -0.32 10.26 0.65
C ASP A 45 -0.35 10.79 2.08
N VAL A 46 0.49 11.77 2.37
CA VAL A 46 0.58 12.43 3.68
C VAL A 46 -0.30 13.68 3.77
N GLY A 47 -1.08 14.02 2.75
CA GLY A 47 -1.84 15.26 2.66
C GLY A 47 -0.95 16.49 2.44
N ARG A 48 -1.58 17.67 2.29
CA ARG A 48 -0.86 18.92 1.99
C ARG A 48 0.13 19.28 3.11
N ASP A 49 1.28 19.83 2.74
CA ASP A 49 2.14 20.48 3.72
C ASP A 49 1.35 21.61 4.42
N GLN A 50 1.46 21.68 5.75
CA GLN A 50 0.70 22.63 6.58
C GLN A 50 1.60 23.77 7.09
N GLY A 51 2.75 24.01 6.45
CA GLY A 51 3.63 25.14 6.78
C GLY A 51 4.46 24.93 8.05
N GLY A 52 4.86 23.69 8.32
CA GLY A 52 5.84 23.39 9.37
C GLY A 52 7.26 23.77 8.95
N GLU A 53 8.23 23.53 9.85
CA GLU A 53 9.65 23.74 9.54
C GLU A 53 10.04 22.97 8.26
N PRO A 54 10.77 23.59 7.32
CA PRO A 54 11.24 22.93 6.11
C PRO A 54 11.97 21.63 6.44
N GLY A 55 11.48 20.51 5.91
CA GLY A 55 12.09 19.20 6.11
C GLY A 55 11.43 18.33 7.18
N VAL A 56 10.46 18.83 7.95
CA VAL A 56 9.66 18.00 8.88
C VAL A 56 8.46 17.41 8.15
N TRP A 57 8.65 16.24 7.57
CA TRP A 57 7.59 15.50 6.87
C TRP A 57 6.73 14.76 7.92
N ALA A 58 5.66 15.40 8.40
CA ALA A 58 4.70 14.89 9.39
C ALA A 58 5.33 14.38 10.71
N ALA A 59 5.10 15.09 11.81
CA ALA A 59 5.40 14.56 13.14
C ALA A 59 4.37 13.48 13.52
N LEU A 60 4.86 12.33 13.94
CA LEU A 60 4.07 11.20 14.43
C LEU A 60 4.39 10.94 15.89
N THR A 61 3.39 10.57 16.67
CA THR A 61 3.63 9.91 17.96
C THR A 61 4.24 8.53 17.75
N THR A 62 4.80 7.93 18.81
CA THR A 62 5.37 6.58 18.70
C THR A 62 4.32 5.54 18.29
N ASP A 63 3.08 5.68 18.76
CA ASP A 63 2.00 4.77 18.41
C ASP A 63 1.53 4.97 16.96
N GLU A 64 1.39 6.22 16.52
CA GLU A 64 1.08 6.52 15.11
C GLU A 64 2.15 5.99 14.15
N ALA A 65 3.43 6.05 14.54
CA ALA A 65 4.52 5.49 13.75
C ALA A 65 4.45 3.96 13.64
N ARG A 66 4.06 3.27 14.71
CA ARG A 66 3.84 1.81 14.69
C ARG A 66 2.66 1.44 13.81
N ASP A 67 1.56 2.18 13.94
CA ASP A 67 0.37 1.97 13.12
C ASP A 67 0.69 2.18 11.64
N LEU A 68 1.41 3.26 11.31
CA LEU A 68 1.85 3.50 9.93
C LEU A 68 2.74 2.37 9.41
N ALA A 69 3.68 1.87 10.22
CA ALA A 69 4.54 0.76 9.84
C ALA A 69 3.74 -0.51 9.55
N HIS A 70 2.75 -0.84 10.37
CA HIS A 70 1.87 -1.98 10.14
C HIS A 70 1.08 -1.84 8.83
N LEU A 71 0.59 -0.63 8.51
CA LEU A 71 -0.09 -0.39 7.23
C LEU A 71 0.84 -0.54 6.04
N LEU A 72 2.07 -0.04 6.14
CA LEU A 72 3.08 -0.18 5.09
C LEU A 72 3.43 -1.64 4.83
N LEU A 73 3.62 -2.43 5.89
CA LEU A 73 3.92 -3.86 5.79
C LEU A 73 2.74 -4.64 5.19
N ALA A 74 1.52 -4.40 5.69
CA ALA A 74 0.33 -5.04 5.14
C ALA A 74 0.14 -4.73 3.65
N GLN A 75 0.35 -3.48 3.24
CA GLN A 75 0.23 -3.10 1.84
C GLN A 75 1.36 -3.68 0.97
N ALA A 76 2.57 -3.82 1.52
CA ALA A 76 3.67 -4.50 0.86
C ALA A 76 3.32 -5.96 0.57
N ASP A 77 2.84 -6.69 1.58
CA ASP A 77 2.42 -8.09 1.44
C ASP A 77 1.31 -8.27 0.39
N LEU A 78 0.34 -7.35 0.34
CA LEU A 78 -0.71 -7.36 -0.69
C LEU A 78 -0.20 -7.04 -2.10
N THR A 79 0.91 -6.31 -2.21
CA THR A 79 1.44 -5.86 -3.49
C THR A 79 2.43 -6.87 -4.08
N GLU A 80 3.11 -7.64 -3.24
CA GLU A 80 4.01 -8.73 -3.65
C GLU A 80 3.30 -9.74 -4.58
N PRO A 81 4.00 -10.32 -5.57
CA PRO A 81 3.44 -11.43 -6.31
C PRO A 81 3.20 -12.58 -5.33
N GLY A 82 2.06 -13.26 -5.44
CA GLY A 82 2.00 -14.64 -4.98
C GLY A 82 3.17 -15.37 -5.62
N THR A 83 4.07 -15.93 -4.81
CA THR A 83 5.10 -16.87 -5.29
C THR A 83 4.36 -17.87 -6.17
N ALA A 84 4.54 -17.77 -7.49
CA ALA A 84 4.04 -18.80 -8.38
C ALA A 84 4.97 -20.00 -8.18
N PRO A 85 4.51 -21.12 -7.61
CA PRO A 85 5.32 -22.32 -7.64
C PRO A 85 5.39 -22.78 -9.10
N GLY A 86 6.60 -22.79 -9.66
CA GLY A 86 6.84 -23.39 -10.97
C GLY A 86 7.36 -22.42 -12.03
N SER A 87 8.55 -21.89 -11.82
CA SER A 87 9.51 -21.88 -12.93
C SER A 87 10.52 -23.00 -12.66
N SER A 88 10.02 -24.24 -12.68
CA SER A 88 10.88 -25.39 -12.92
C SER A 88 11.37 -25.25 -14.36
N VAL A 89 12.56 -24.65 -14.53
CA VAL A 89 13.33 -24.80 -15.75
C VAL A 89 13.57 -26.29 -15.91
N GLN A 90 12.85 -26.93 -16.82
CA GLN A 90 13.02 -28.34 -17.13
C GLN A 90 14.37 -28.46 -17.86
N PRO A 91 15.40 -29.13 -17.31
CA PRO A 91 16.61 -29.39 -18.06
C PRO A 91 16.34 -30.62 -18.93
N GLY A 92 16.24 -30.43 -20.25
CA GLY A 92 16.28 -31.55 -21.17
C GLY A 92 15.67 -31.29 -22.54
N ALA A 93 16.56 -31.14 -23.52
CA ALA A 93 16.63 -31.95 -24.75
C ALA A 93 17.06 -31.09 -25.95
N GLN A 94 18.34 -31.15 -26.29
CA GLN A 94 18.79 -31.02 -27.67
C GLN A 94 19.67 -32.24 -27.95
N VAL A 95 19.25 -33.00 -28.96
CA VAL A 95 19.91 -34.17 -29.54
C VAL A 95 21.04 -33.75 -30.47
#